data_AF-A0A975MBI2-F1
#
_entry.id   AF-A0A975MBI2-F1
#
_cell.length_a   1.000
_cell.length_b   1.000
_cell.length_c   1.000
_cell.angle_alpha   90.00
_cell.angle_beta   90.00
_cell.angle_gamma   90.00
#
_symmetry.space_group_name_H-M   'P 1'
#
loop_
_entity.id
_entity.type
_entity.pdbx_description
1 polymer ?
#
loop_
_entity_poly.entity_id
_entity_poly.type
_entity_poly.pdbx_seq_one_letter_code
_entity_poly.pdbx_strand_id
1 'polypeptide(L)'
;MSPAHVLEPTYRRLKDALLEGRFRAGTKLEAMRLADDFGVSMTPVRDSLNQLVGEGLVDLTPGEGFRVPLLTEQALRDILQVNALLLEQAPDNDHKSLTINEGSNDTRGAYADRLARAFRDIAASSGNRFRVHLVERISDRLHPLRELEPVIWPGAPHALEQIERKAQQGFDGSNRAVRAYHQHIEDLVPALVGRLNQQTP
;
A
#
# COMPACT_ATOMS: atom_id res chain seq x y z
N MET A 1 -0.10 6.06 -32.46
CA MET A 1 -0.39 5.63 -31.07
C MET A 1 -0.28 6.85 -30.18
N SER A 2 -1.35 7.26 -29.48
CA SER A 2 -1.32 8.46 -28.63
C SER A 2 -0.39 8.26 -27.42
N PRO A 3 0.37 9.28 -26.97
CA PRO A 3 1.28 9.19 -25.81
C PRO A 3 0.60 8.62 -24.54
N ALA A 4 -0.68 8.96 -24.32
CA ALA A 4 -1.47 8.46 -23.19
C ALA A 4 -1.68 6.94 -23.21
N HIS A 5 -1.63 6.30 -24.39
CA HIS A 5 -1.97 4.88 -24.57
C HIS A 5 -0.80 3.93 -24.25
N VAL A 6 0.42 4.45 -24.13
CA VAL A 6 1.62 3.67 -23.75
C VAL A 6 1.99 3.92 -22.28
N LEU A 7 1.74 5.13 -21.79
CA LEU A 7 2.12 5.55 -20.44
C LEU A 7 1.33 4.80 -19.35
N GLU A 8 0.02 4.64 -19.51
CA GLU A 8 -0.82 3.93 -18.54
C GLU A 8 -0.43 2.44 -18.38
N PRO A 9 -0.21 1.67 -19.47
CA PRO A 9 0.32 0.31 -19.36
C PRO A 9 1.71 0.22 -18.70
N THR A 10 2.64 1.13 -19.03
CA THR A 10 3.98 1.15 -18.44
C THR A 10 3.94 1.48 -16.95
N TYR A 11 3.12 2.45 -16.55
CA TYR A 11 2.92 2.81 -15.16
C TYR A 11 2.39 1.63 -14.34
N ARG A 12 1.31 0.98 -14.81
CA ARG A 12 0.72 -0.16 -14.11
C ARG A 12 1.72 -1.30 -13.95
N ARG A 13 2.44 -1.66 -15.01
CA ARG A 13 3.47 -2.71 -14.95
C ARG A 13 4.57 -2.41 -13.93
N LEU A 14 5.05 -1.16 -13.85
CA LEU A 14 6.03 -0.77 -12.83
C LEU A 14 5.44 -0.85 -11.43
N LYS A 15 4.24 -0.31 -11.25
CA LYS A 15 3.56 -0.31 -9.96
C LYS A 15 3.35 -1.74 -9.46
N ASP A 16 2.78 -2.62 -10.28
CA ASP A 16 2.53 -4.01 -9.93
C ASP A 16 3.84 -4.72 -9.55
N ALA A 17 4.92 -4.50 -10.31
CA ALA A 17 6.23 -5.08 -9.98
C ALA A 17 6.81 -4.57 -8.65
N LEU A 18 6.56 -3.30 -8.28
CA LEU A 18 6.96 -2.75 -6.99
C LEU A 18 6.11 -3.33 -5.84
N LEU A 19 4.80 -3.41 -6.01
CA LEU A 19 3.87 -3.96 -5.00
C LEU A 19 4.15 -5.44 -4.74
N GLU A 20 4.40 -6.23 -5.79
CA GLU A 20 4.79 -7.63 -5.68
C GLU A 20 6.20 -7.84 -5.09
N GLY A 21 6.93 -6.76 -4.76
CA GLY A 21 8.27 -6.86 -4.18
C GLY A 21 9.34 -7.40 -5.15
N ARG A 22 9.14 -7.28 -6.48
CA ARG A 22 10.10 -7.77 -7.48
C ARG A 22 11.44 -7.02 -7.45
N PHE A 23 11.48 -5.84 -6.85
CA PHE A 23 12.69 -5.03 -6.68
C PHE A 23 13.05 -4.93 -5.19
N ARG A 24 14.30 -5.22 -4.84
CA ARG A 24 14.78 -5.08 -3.45
C ARG A 24 14.77 -3.61 -3.03
N ALA A 25 14.56 -3.34 -1.75
CA ALA A 25 14.72 -2.02 -1.17
C ALA A 25 16.12 -1.45 -1.47
N GLY A 26 16.20 -0.16 -1.83
CA GLY A 26 17.44 0.51 -2.25
C GLY A 26 17.90 0.24 -3.68
N THR A 27 17.28 -0.71 -4.40
CA THR A 27 17.64 -1.04 -5.79
C THR A 27 17.49 0.18 -6.68
N LYS A 28 18.49 0.44 -7.52
CA LYS A 28 18.42 1.48 -8.54
C LYS A 28 17.49 1.03 -9.67
N LEU A 29 16.53 1.88 -9.99
CA LEU A 29 15.57 1.68 -11.09
C LEU A 29 16.12 2.40 -12.32
N GLU A 30 16.85 1.66 -13.15
CA GLU A 30 17.46 2.19 -14.37
C GLU A 30 16.42 2.30 -15.48
N ALA A 31 15.97 3.52 -15.80
CA ALA A 31 14.91 3.76 -16.77
C ALA A 31 15.20 3.17 -18.17
N MET A 32 16.47 3.12 -18.58
CA MET A 32 16.86 2.52 -19.87
C MET A 32 16.66 0.99 -19.86
N ARG A 33 17.11 0.30 -18.81
CA ARG A 33 16.93 -1.16 -18.69
C ARG A 33 15.46 -1.54 -18.58
N LEU A 34 14.69 -0.79 -17.78
CA LEU A 34 13.24 -0.99 -17.67
C LEU A 34 12.51 -0.75 -18.99
N ALA A 35 13.00 0.19 -19.82
CA ALA A 35 12.44 0.44 -21.15
C ALA A 35 12.68 -0.75 -22.09
N ASP A 36 13.89 -1.31 -22.09
CA ASP A 36 14.23 -2.51 -22.84
C ASP A 36 13.39 -3.71 -22.39
N ASP A 37 13.28 -3.94 -21.08
CA ASP A 37 12.51 -5.04 -20.49
C ASP A 37 11.01 -4.97 -20.85
N PHE A 38 10.46 -3.75 -20.95
CA PHE A 38 9.05 -3.55 -21.26
C PHE A 38 8.74 -3.36 -22.74
N GLY A 39 9.77 -3.29 -23.59
CA GLY A 39 9.63 -3.06 -25.03
C GLY A 39 9.04 -1.68 -25.35
N VAL A 40 9.37 -0.66 -24.55
CA VAL A 40 8.92 0.74 -24.74
C VAL A 40 10.12 1.68 -24.80
N SER A 41 9.90 2.95 -25.14
CA SER A 41 10.97 3.95 -25.06
C SER A 41 11.24 4.39 -23.61
N MET A 42 12.37 5.03 -23.37
CA MET A 42 12.76 5.51 -22.04
C MET A 42 11.82 6.60 -21.48
N THR A 43 11.21 7.42 -22.34
CA THR A 43 10.34 8.53 -21.93
C THR A 43 9.14 8.09 -21.07
N PRO A 44 8.26 7.17 -21.54
CA PRO A 44 7.13 6.70 -20.72
C PRO A 44 7.58 6.03 -19.42
N VAL A 45 8.74 5.34 -19.42
CA VAL A 45 9.29 4.77 -18.18
C VAL A 45 9.69 5.87 -17.18
N ARG A 46 10.38 6.92 -17.63
CA ARG A 46 10.74 8.04 -16.75
C ARG A 46 9.51 8.77 -16.23
N ASP A 47 8.50 8.96 -17.07
CA ASP A 47 7.25 9.61 -16.67
C ASP A 47 6.51 8.76 -15.61
N SER A 48 6.42 7.45 -15.82
CA SER A 48 5.86 6.52 -14.84
C SER A 48 6.67 6.51 -13.53
N LEU A 49 8.01 6.51 -13.59
CA LEU A 49 8.86 6.57 -12.39
C LEU A 49 8.67 7.89 -11.64
N ASN A 50 8.56 9.04 -12.33
CA ASN A 50 8.26 10.32 -11.70
C ASN A 50 6.89 10.34 -11.03
N GLN A 51 5.88 9.72 -11.66
CA GLN A 51 4.57 9.56 -11.04
C GLN A 51 4.68 8.73 -9.76
N LEU A 52 5.41 7.61 -9.81
CA LEU A 52 5.67 6.74 -8.66
C LEU A 52 6.46 7.42 -7.53
N VAL A 53 7.25 8.45 -7.86
CA VAL A 53 7.90 9.34 -6.88
C VAL A 53 6.90 10.21 -6.14
N GLY A 54 5.99 10.89 -6.85
CA GLY A 54 4.91 11.68 -6.22
C GLY A 54 3.99 10.81 -5.34
N GLU A 55 4.01 9.52 -5.60
CA GLU A 55 3.26 8.46 -4.98
C GLU A 55 3.99 7.81 -3.78
N GLY A 56 5.27 8.10 -3.58
CA GLY A 56 6.11 7.57 -2.51
C GLY A 56 6.48 6.09 -2.64
N LEU A 57 6.30 5.51 -3.83
CA LEU A 57 6.69 4.12 -4.15
C LEU A 57 8.11 4.03 -4.74
N VAL A 58 8.66 5.17 -5.15
CA VAL A 58 10.01 5.33 -5.70
C VAL A 58 10.62 6.58 -5.10
N ASP A 59 11.92 6.54 -4.78
CA ASP A 59 12.69 7.73 -4.40
C ASP A 59 13.47 8.26 -5.60
N LEU A 60 13.64 9.58 -5.67
CA LEU A 60 14.49 10.24 -6.66
C LEU A 60 15.60 11.03 -5.95
N THR A 61 16.83 10.55 -6.06
CA THR A 61 18.00 11.21 -5.48
C THR A 61 18.77 11.97 -6.58
N PRO A 62 19.05 13.28 -6.42
CA PRO A 62 19.83 14.04 -7.39
C PRO A 62 21.19 13.39 -7.66
N GLY A 63 21.53 13.22 -8.94
CA GLY A 63 22.78 12.57 -9.36
C GLY A 63 22.77 11.03 -9.33
N GLU A 64 21.91 10.40 -8.52
CA GLU A 64 21.82 8.93 -8.45
C GLU A 64 20.67 8.31 -9.24
N GLY A 65 19.58 9.07 -9.45
CA GLY A 65 18.40 8.64 -10.19
C GLY A 65 17.33 8.00 -9.29
N PHE A 66 16.50 7.14 -9.89
CA PHE A 66 15.37 6.50 -9.22
C PHE A 66 15.80 5.28 -8.41
N ARG A 67 15.20 5.08 -7.23
CA ARG A 67 15.46 3.93 -6.36
C ARG A 67 14.18 3.40 -5.72
N VAL A 68 14.15 2.12 -5.39
CA VAL A 68 13.14 1.57 -4.48
C VAL A 68 13.41 2.14 -3.08
N PRO A 69 12.40 2.68 -2.38
CA PRO A 69 12.60 3.27 -1.07
C PRO A 69 13.17 2.28 -0.06
N LEU A 70 14.10 2.75 0.78
CA LEU A 70 14.54 2.00 1.97
C LEU A 70 13.58 2.32 3.12
N LEU A 71 12.99 1.29 3.69
CA LEU A 71 12.09 1.46 4.83
C LEU A 71 12.87 1.24 6.12
N THR A 72 13.01 2.32 6.92
CA THR A 72 13.57 2.23 8.28
C THR A 72 12.48 1.86 9.28
N GLU A 73 12.86 1.36 10.44
CA GLU A 73 11.91 1.09 11.53
C GLU A 73 11.12 2.34 11.93
N GLN A 74 11.79 3.48 12.05
CA GLN A 74 11.13 4.74 12.38
C GLN A 74 10.14 5.14 11.29
N ALA A 75 10.54 5.09 10.00
CA ALA A 75 9.65 5.44 8.90
C ALA A 75 8.43 4.51 8.83
N LEU A 76 8.60 3.22 9.12
CA LEU A 76 7.47 2.29 9.20
C LEU A 76 6.52 2.66 10.35
N ARG A 77 7.05 2.95 11.55
CA ARG A 77 6.24 3.41 12.69
C ARG A 77 5.44 4.66 12.34
N ASP A 78 6.09 5.64 11.71
CA ASP A 78 5.43 6.89 11.30
C ASP A 78 4.28 6.62 10.30
N ILE A 79 4.50 5.74 9.32
CA ILE A 79 3.48 5.36 8.34
C ILE A 79 2.32 4.62 9.01
N LEU A 80 2.61 3.66 9.91
CA LEU A 80 1.59 2.91 10.65
C LEU A 80 0.76 3.83 11.54
N GLN A 81 1.39 4.78 12.22
CA GLN A 81 0.70 5.76 13.06
C GLN A 81 -0.25 6.63 12.22
N VAL A 82 0.21 7.15 11.07
CA VAL A 82 -0.66 7.92 10.17
C VAL A 82 -1.78 7.07 9.62
N ASN A 83 -1.53 5.80 9.26
CA ASN A 83 -2.57 4.89 8.78
C ASN A 83 -3.64 4.64 9.84
N ALA A 84 -3.24 4.35 11.08
CA ALA A 84 -4.14 4.18 12.22
C ALA A 84 -4.99 5.43 12.44
N LEU A 85 -4.37 6.62 12.49
CA LEU A 85 -5.09 7.88 12.66
C LEU A 85 -6.13 8.09 11.56
N LEU A 86 -5.75 7.83 10.31
CA LEU A 86 -6.67 7.92 9.18
C LEU A 86 -7.80 6.92 9.29
N LEU A 87 -7.59 5.69 9.77
CA LEU A 87 -8.64 4.68 9.88
C LEU A 87 -9.52 4.84 11.12
N GLU A 88 -9.00 5.43 12.19
CA GLU A 88 -9.70 5.64 13.45
C GLU A 88 -10.52 6.94 13.50
N GLN A 89 -10.48 7.79 12.46
CA GLN A 89 -11.37 8.94 12.38
C GLN A 89 -12.84 8.49 12.25
N ALA A 90 -13.72 9.05 13.07
CA ALA A 90 -15.16 8.83 12.97
C ALA A 90 -15.68 9.29 11.59
N PRO A 91 -16.70 8.61 11.04
CA PRO A 91 -17.41 9.13 9.88
C PRO A 91 -18.08 10.46 10.24
N ASP A 92 -18.08 11.40 9.31
CA ASP A 92 -18.84 12.65 9.48
C ASP A 92 -20.31 12.36 9.22
N ASN A 93 -21.18 12.67 10.18
CA ASN A 93 -22.61 12.32 10.11
C ASN A 93 -23.37 13.10 9.02
N ASP A 94 -22.77 14.17 8.49
CA ASP A 94 -23.38 15.05 7.49
C ASP A 94 -23.12 14.61 6.03
N HIS A 95 -22.16 13.70 5.81
CA HIS A 95 -21.87 13.21 4.47
C HIS A 95 -22.70 11.97 4.17
N LYS A 96 -23.53 12.05 3.11
CA LYS A 96 -24.13 10.85 2.48
C LYS A 96 -22.99 9.87 2.23
N SER A 97 -22.98 8.78 3.00
CA SER A 97 -21.99 7.72 2.89
C SER A 97 -21.81 7.44 1.41
N LEU A 98 -20.59 7.64 0.89
CA LEU A 98 -20.26 7.35 -0.50
C LEU A 98 -20.78 5.94 -0.71
N THR A 99 -21.82 5.81 -1.55
CA THR A 99 -22.57 4.57 -1.71
C THR A 99 -21.53 3.49 -1.89
N ILE A 100 -21.39 2.63 -0.88
CA ILE A 100 -20.45 1.53 -0.87
C ILE A 100 -20.87 0.73 -2.10
N ASN A 101 -20.13 0.90 -3.19
CA ASN A 101 -20.45 0.29 -4.46
C ASN A 101 -20.12 -1.17 -4.23
N GLU A 102 -21.14 -1.94 -3.81
CA GLU A 102 -21.10 -3.31 -3.33
C GLU A 102 -19.70 -3.71 -2.87
N GLY A 103 -19.37 -3.38 -1.61
CA GLY A 103 -18.10 -3.75 -1.01
C GLY A 103 -17.83 -5.19 -1.40
N SER A 104 -16.79 -5.40 -2.21
CA SER A 104 -16.59 -6.71 -2.81
C SER A 104 -16.40 -7.65 -1.65
N ASN A 105 -17.38 -8.51 -1.35
CA ASN A 105 -17.26 -9.61 -0.40
C ASN A 105 -16.25 -10.67 -0.89
N ASP A 106 -15.37 -10.28 -1.81
CA ASP A 106 -14.29 -11.07 -2.33
C ASP A 106 -13.18 -11.16 -1.29
N THR A 107 -13.35 -12.14 -0.42
CA THR A 107 -12.32 -12.64 0.50
C THR A 107 -11.23 -13.42 -0.23
N ARG A 108 -11.28 -13.51 -1.57
CA ARG A 108 -10.21 -14.11 -2.39
C ARG A 108 -9.10 -13.10 -2.64
N GLY A 109 -7.91 -13.61 -2.93
CA GLY A 109 -6.71 -12.81 -3.17
C GLY A 109 -5.73 -12.87 -2.01
N ALA A 110 -4.56 -12.26 -2.22
CA ALA A 110 -3.47 -12.27 -1.26
C ALA A 110 -3.84 -11.48 0.01
N TYR A 111 -3.12 -11.76 1.09
CA TYR A 111 -3.38 -11.15 2.39
C TYR A 111 -3.26 -9.62 2.33
N ALA A 112 -2.22 -9.08 1.68
CA ALA A 112 -2.01 -7.64 1.60
C ALA A 112 -3.15 -6.93 0.84
N ASP A 113 -3.63 -7.55 -0.25
CA ASP A 113 -4.72 -6.99 -1.07
C ASP A 113 -6.04 -6.95 -0.28
N ARG A 114 -6.35 -8.02 0.46
CA ARG A 114 -7.55 -8.08 1.30
C ARG A 114 -7.51 -7.03 2.41
N LEU A 115 -6.37 -6.89 3.09
CA LEU A 115 -6.20 -5.89 4.12
C LEU A 115 -6.31 -4.46 3.55
N ALA A 116 -5.72 -4.21 2.39
CA ALA A 116 -5.85 -2.92 1.70
C ALA A 116 -7.31 -2.60 1.35
N ARG A 117 -8.09 -3.59 0.89
CA ARG A 117 -9.54 -3.43 0.65
C ARG A 117 -10.31 -3.15 1.93
N ALA A 118 -10.08 -3.92 2.99
CA ALA A 118 -10.74 -3.70 4.28
C ALA A 118 -10.48 -2.28 4.83
N PHE A 119 -9.24 -1.80 4.74
CA PHE A 119 -8.88 -0.44 5.14
C PHE A 119 -9.49 0.64 4.25
N ARG A 120 -9.54 0.42 2.93
CA ARG A 120 -10.25 1.30 2.00
C ARG A 120 -11.73 1.39 2.36
N ASP A 121 -12.40 0.27 2.64
CA ASP A 121 -13.83 0.24 2.96
C ASP A 121 -14.13 0.97 4.27
N ILE A 122 -13.28 0.78 5.29
CA ILE A 122 -13.34 1.55 6.54
C ILE A 122 -13.17 3.04 6.26
N ALA A 123 -12.20 3.43 5.43
CA ALA A 123 -12.00 4.83 5.06
C ALA A 123 -13.20 5.39 4.26
N ALA A 124 -13.79 4.60 3.37
CA ALA A 124 -14.92 4.98 2.52
C ALA A 124 -16.19 5.24 3.33
N SER A 125 -16.38 4.51 4.44
CA SER A 125 -17.51 4.72 5.35
C SER A 125 -17.62 6.16 5.88
N SER A 126 -16.50 6.91 5.89
CA SER A 126 -16.46 8.30 6.32
C SER A 126 -17.01 9.33 5.33
N GLY A 127 -17.26 8.92 4.08
CA GLY A 127 -17.62 9.85 3.00
C GLY A 127 -16.47 10.75 2.51
N ASN A 128 -15.29 10.71 3.14
CA ASN A 128 -14.16 11.55 2.76
C ASN A 128 -13.30 10.89 1.68
N ARG A 129 -13.48 11.29 0.43
CA ARG A 129 -12.69 10.80 -0.73
C ARG A 129 -11.17 11.00 -0.59
N PHE A 130 -10.73 12.04 0.12
CA PHE A 130 -9.31 12.31 0.32
C PHE A 130 -8.70 11.34 1.32
N ARG A 131 -9.46 10.96 2.37
CA ARG A 131 -9.08 9.91 3.31
C ARG A 131 -8.96 8.56 2.63
N VAL A 132 -9.93 8.19 1.78
CA VAL A 132 -9.85 6.96 0.97
C VAL A 132 -8.56 6.94 0.16
N HIS A 133 -8.29 8.02 -0.57
CA HIS A 133 -7.09 8.14 -1.37
C HIS A 133 -5.81 7.96 -0.55
N LEU A 134 -5.67 8.66 0.58
CA LEU A 134 -4.48 8.52 1.44
C LEU A 134 -4.30 7.10 2.00
N VAL A 135 -5.39 6.44 2.39
CA VAL A 135 -5.36 5.06 2.87
C VAL A 135 -4.93 4.09 1.77
N GLU A 136 -5.38 4.30 0.53
CA GLU A 136 -4.91 3.54 -0.64
C GLU A 136 -3.41 3.79 -0.89
N ARG A 137 -2.96 5.05 -0.85
CA ARG A 137 -1.53 5.40 -1.01
C ARG A 137 -0.64 4.69 0.01
N ILE A 138 -1.05 4.72 1.28
CA ILE A 138 -0.30 4.05 2.34
C ILE A 138 -0.35 2.53 2.17
N SER A 139 -1.50 1.99 1.76
CA SER A 139 -1.64 0.55 1.54
C SER A 139 -0.75 0.05 0.41
N ASP A 140 -0.64 0.80 -0.69
CA ASP A 140 0.30 0.52 -1.77
C ASP A 140 1.74 0.50 -1.24
N ARG A 141 2.12 1.51 -0.44
CA ARG A 141 3.48 1.61 0.12
C ARG A 141 3.81 0.49 1.11
N LEU A 142 2.82 0.02 1.86
CA LEU A 142 2.97 -1.07 2.82
C LEU A 142 2.76 -2.46 2.20
N HIS A 143 2.38 -2.58 0.93
CA HIS A 143 2.00 -3.86 0.32
C HIS A 143 3.11 -4.92 0.41
N PRO A 144 4.37 -4.66 0.00
CA PRO A 144 5.43 -5.66 0.09
C PRO A 144 5.71 -6.11 1.53
N LEU A 145 5.51 -5.21 2.50
CA LEU A 145 5.68 -5.51 3.91
C LEU A 145 4.51 -6.33 4.47
N ARG A 146 3.29 -6.04 4.04
CA ARG A 146 2.09 -6.79 4.44
C ARG A 146 2.13 -8.23 3.98
N GLU A 147 2.75 -8.53 2.85
CA GLU A 147 3.00 -9.91 2.42
C GLU A 147 3.90 -10.70 3.40
N LEU A 148 4.71 -10.01 4.22
CA LEU A 148 5.52 -10.63 5.27
C LEU A 148 4.75 -10.85 6.57
N GLU A 149 3.63 -10.17 6.78
CA GLU A 149 2.89 -10.23 8.05
C GLU A 149 2.43 -11.65 8.39
N PRO A 150 1.78 -12.44 7.51
CA PRO A 150 1.38 -13.81 7.85
C PRO A 150 2.56 -14.75 8.11
N VAL A 151 3.74 -14.43 7.57
CA VAL A 151 4.97 -15.22 7.76
C VAL A 151 5.56 -14.97 9.14
N ILE A 152 5.52 -13.71 9.62
CA ILE A 152 6.07 -13.31 10.92
C ILE A 152 5.04 -13.51 12.04
N TRP A 153 3.77 -13.27 11.74
CA TRP A 153 2.64 -13.39 12.64
C TRP A 153 1.58 -14.34 12.06
N PRO A 154 1.59 -15.63 12.48
CA PRO A 154 0.61 -16.61 12.00
C PRO A 154 -0.85 -16.25 12.30
N GLY A 155 -1.10 -15.35 13.25
CA GLY A 155 -2.44 -14.84 13.58
C GLY A 155 -2.95 -13.71 12.68
N ALA A 156 -2.11 -13.18 11.77
CA ALA A 156 -2.47 -12.07 10.91
C ALA A 156 -3.74 -12.33 10.07
N PRO A 157 -3.95 -13.52 9.44
CA PRO A 157 -5.19 -13.80 8.72
C PRO A 157 -6.44 -13.71 9.60
N HIS A 158 -6.35 -14.16 10.85
CA HIS A 158 -7.47 -14.08 11.79
C HIS A 158 -7.75 -12.63 12.19
N ALA A 159 -6.72 -11.82 12.42
CA ALA A 159 -6.88 -10.39 12.69
C ALA A 159 -7.57 -9.66 11.52
N LEU A 160 -7.18 -9.98 10.27
CA LEU A 160 -7.83 -9.48 9.07
C LEU A 160 -9.32 -9.87 9.01
N GLU A 161 -9.67 -11.14 9.27
CA GLU A 161 -11.07 -11.57 9.32
C GLU A 161 -11.87 -10.83 10.40
N GLN A 162 -11.24 -10.50 11.54
CA GLN A 162 -11.86 -9.68 12.56
C GLN A 162 -12.12 -8.25 12.06
N ILE A 163 -11.16 -7.62 11.38
CA ILE A 163 -11.30 -6.29 10.80
C ILE A 163 -12.44 -6.28 9.76
N GLU A 164 -12.42 -7.20 8.79
CA GLU A 164 -13.44 -7.33 7.74
C GLU A 164 -14.85 -7.47 8.34
N ARG A 165 -15.01 -8.40 9.29
CA ARG A 165 -16.31 -8.62 9.96
C ARG A 165 -16.75 -7.40 10.79
N LYS A 166 -15.82 -6.74 11.47
CA LYS A 166 -16.14 -5.59 12.33
C LYS A 166 -16.46 -4.33 11.53
N ALA A 167 -15.85 -4.14 10.36
CA ALA A 167 -16.19 -3.10 9.41
C ALA A 167 -17.68 -3.15 8.99
N GLN A 168 -18.22 -4.36 8.82
CA GLN A 168 -19.64 -4.57 8.48
C GLN A 168 -20.61 -4.29 9.64
N GLN A 169 -20.13 -4.34 10.89
CA GLN A 169 -20.96 -4.19 12.10
C GLN A 169 -21.07 -2.75 12.59
N GLY A 170 -20.24 -1.84 12.06
CA GLY A 170 -20.23 -0.42 12.42
C GLY A 170 -18.88 0.09 12.92
N PHE A 171 -18.79 1.42 13.02
CA PHE A 171 -17.53 2.13 13.24
C PHE A 171 -16.79 1.71 14.52
N ASP A 172 -17.43 1.69 15.69
CA ASP A 172 -16.76 1.40 16.96
C ASP A 172 -16.12 0.01 17.01
N GLY A 173 -16.77 -0.97 16.38
CA GLY A 173 -16.23 -2.32 16.26
C GLY A 173 -14.99 -2.36 15.38
N SER A 174 -15.06 -1.69 14.23
CA SER A 174 -13.95 -1.61 13.27
C SER A 174 -12.74 -0.87 13.85
N ASN A 175 -12.97 0.25 14.55
CA ASN A 175 -11.93 1.07 15.17
C ASN A 175 -11.12 0.25 16.18
N ARG A 176 -11.78 -0.51 17.07
CA ARG A 176 -11.08 -1.38 18.03
C ARG A 176 -10.24 -2.46 17.34
N ALA A 177 -10.75 -3.07 16.27
CA ALA A 177 -10.02 -4.10 15.52
C ALA A 177 -8.80 -3.52 14.80
N VAL A 178 -8.96 -2.36 14.15
CA VAL A 178 -7.88 -1.63 13.48
C VAL A 178 -6.78 -1.22 14.47
N ARG A 179 -7.16 -0.70 15.63
CA ARG A 179 -6.22 -0.30 16.68
C ARG A 179 -5.40 -1.48 17.18
N ALA A 180 -6.07 -2.59 17.50
CA ALA A 180 -5.41 -3.80 17.97
C ALA A 180 -4.43 -4.35 16.92
N TYR A 181 -4.81 -4.31 15.63
CA TYR A 181 -3.92 -4.67 14.53
C TYR A 181 -2.69 -3.76 14.48
N HIS A 182 -2.85 -2.43 14.47
CA HIS A 182 -1.71 -1.51 14.37
C HIS A 182 -0.75 -1.64 15.56
N GLN A 183 -1.28 -1.75 16.78
CA GLN A 183 -0.47 -1.99 17.98
C GLN A 183 0.37 -3.26 17.85
N HIS A 184 -0.22 -4.35 17.35
CA HIS A 184 0.52 -5.60 17.16
C HIS A 184 1.58 -5.49 16.07
N ILE A 185 1.27 -4.82 14.95
CA ILE A 185 2.26 -4.61 13.88
C ILE A 185 3.40 -3.70 14.36
N GLU A 186 3.13 -2.70 15.21
CA GLU A 186 4.17 -1.85 15.81
C GLU A 186 5.18 -2.65 16.65
N ASP A 187 4.74 -3.68 17.36
CA ASP A 187 5.62 -4.59 18.11
C ASP A 187 6.50 -5.44 17.18
N LEU A 188 6.02 -5.71 15.96
CA LEU A 188 6.71 -6.53 14.96
C LEU A 188 7.60 -5.72 14.00
N VAL A 189 7.63 -4.40 14.10
CA VAL A 189 8.41 -3.50 13.22
C VAL A 189 9.86 -3.94 13.01
N PRO A 190 10.65 -4.27 14.07
CA PRO A 190 12.05 -4.68 13.87
C PRO A 190 12.17 -5.96 13.03
N ALA A 191 11.26 -6.92 13.24
CA ALA A 191 11.25 -8.19 12.50
C ALA A 191 10.81 -7.99 11.04
N LEU A 192 9.79 -7.16 10.81
CA LEU A 192 9.26 -6.84 9.48
C LEU A 192 10.31 -6.11 8.63
N VAL A 193 10.93 -5.05 9.17
CA VAL A 193 11.98 -4.29 8.49
C VAL A 193 13.21 -5.14 8.26
N GLY A 194 13.63 -5.91 9.26
CA GLY A 194 14.75 -6.84 9.14
C GLY A 194 14.53 -7.84 8.00
N ARG A 195 13.34 -8.43 7.89
CA ARG A 195 13.01 -9.41 6.86
C ARG A 195 12.84 -8.79 5.47
N LEU A 196 12.19 -7.64 5.37
CA LEU A 196 12.04 -6.89 4.11
C LEU A 196 13.39 -6.54 3.50
N ASN A 197 14.34 -6.10 4.32
CA ASN A 197 15.68 -5.74 3.86
C ASN A 197 16.58 -6.96 3.57
N GLN A 198 16.21 -8.15 4.05
CA GLN A 198 16.95 -9.41 3.82
C GLN A 198 16.41 -10.25 2.66
N GLN A 199 15.27 -9.89 2.05
CA GLN A 199 14.74 -10.59 0.88
C GLN A 199 15.77 -10.55 -0.28
N THR A 200 16.48 -11.66 -0.44
CA THR A 200 17.48 -11.90 -1.48
C THR A 200 16.76 -12.64 -2.63
N PRO A 201 16.72 -12.12 -3.88
CA PRO A 201 16.59 -12.93 -5.09
C PRO A 201 17.55 -14.10 -5.13
#